data_AF-A0A7Y8H743-F1
#
_entry.id   AF-A0A7Y8H743-F1
#
_cell.length_a   1.000
_cell.length_b   1.000
_cell.length_c   1.000
_cell.angle_alpha   90.00
_cell.angle_beta   90.00
_cell.angle_gamma   90.00
#
_symmetry.space_group_name_H-M   'P 1'
#
loop_
_entity.id
_entity.type
_entity.pdbx_description
1 polymer ?
#
loop_
_entity_poly.entity_id
_entity_poly.type
_entity_poly.pdbx_seq_one_letter_code
_entity_poly.pdbx_strand_id
1 'polypeptide(L)' 'MASSSRLKPGEEGKIIAKIDIKGKKGFISKTVVVLTNDPQKPAVNLVLKALIKVPPSSMSQPDSP' A
#
# COMPACT_ATOMS: atom_id res chain seq x y z
N MET A 1 -7.82 5.11 -3.00
CA MET A 1 -8.85 6.13 -3.30
C MET A 1 -8.14 7.43 -3.64
N ALA A 2 -8.51 8.06 -4.75
CA ALA A 2 -8.03 9.39 -5.10
C ALA A 2 -8.99 10.45 -4.54
N SER A 3 -8.48 11.64 -4.20
CA SER A 3 -9.30 12.76 -3.72
C SER A 3 -10.19 13.36 -4.80
N SER A 4 -9.79 13.25 -6.07
CA SER A 4 -10.56 13.63 -7.26
C SER A 4 -10.07 12.83 -8.48
N SER A 5 -10.93 12.66 -9.49
CA SER A 5 -10.58 12.05 -10.78
C SER A 5 -10.27 13.07 -11.89
N ARG A 6 -10.36 14.38 -11.59
CA ARG A 6 -9.97 15.48 -12.49
C ARG A 6 -9.25 16.56 -11.69
N LEU A 7 -8.21 17.13 -12.29
CA LEU A 7 -7.41 18.21 -11.71
C LEU A 7 -7.36 19.36 -12.72
N LYS A 8 -7.43 20.60 -12.24
CA LYS A 8 -7.16 21.79 -13.06
C LYS A 8 -5.66 21.91 -13.37
N PRO A 9 -5.25 22.69 -14.37
CA PRO A 9 -3.84 22.99 -14.60
C PRO A 9 -3.18 23.55 -13.34
N GLY A 10 -2.09 22.93 -12.90
CA GLY A 10 -1.36 23.30 -11.69
C GLY A 10 -1.98 22.85 -10.36
N GLU A 11 -3.13 22.16 -10.38
CA GLU A 11 -3.75 21.62 -9.16
C GLU A 11 -3.09 20.31 -8.73
N GLU A 12 -2.95 20.14 -7.42
CA GLU A 12 -2.45 18.90 -6.82
C GLU A 12 -3.60 18.00 -6.33
N GLY A 13 -3.45 16.70 -6.55
CA GLY A 13 -4.36 15.67 -6.05
C GLY A 13 -3.69 14.75 -5.03
N LYS A 14 -4.48 14.08 -4.18
CA LYS A 14 -3.97 13.11 -3.19
C LYS A 14 -4.48 11.70 -3.49
N ILE A 15 -3.58 10.73 -3.47
CA ILE A 15 -3.90 9.30 -3.56
C ILE A 15 -3.65 8.64 -2.20
N ILE A 16 -4.68 8.00 -1.65
CA ILE A 16 -4.60 7.23 -0.40
C ILE A 16 -4.69 5.74 -0.74
N ALA A 17 -3.62 5.00 -0.47
CA ALA A 17 -3.57 3.54 -0.54
C ALA A 17 -3.67 2.94 0.87
N LYS A 18 -4.53 1.93 1.04
CA LYS A 18 -4.66 1.16 2.28
C LYS A 18 -4.36 -0.30 1.97
N ILE A 19 -3.52 -0.93 2.77
CA ILE A 19 -3.16 -2.34 2.64
C ILE A 19 -3.64 -3.06 3.89
N ASP A 20 -4.50 -4.05 3.73
CA ASP A 20 -4.79 -4.99 4.81
C ASP A 20 -3.61 -5.96 4.95
N ILE A 21 -3.00 -5.95 6.13
CA ILE A 21 -1.84 -6.77 6.49
C ILE A 21 -2.20 -7.94 7.41
N LYS A 22 -3.49 -8.11 7.76
CA LYS A 22 -3.93 -9.22 8.61
C LYS A 22 -3.53 -10.56 8.00
N GLY A 23 -2.90 -11.41 8.80
CA GLY A 23 -2.41 -12.73 8.37
C GLY A 23 -1.20 -12.71 7.44
N LYS A 24 -0.61 -11.55 7.14
CA LYS A 24 0.59 -11.44 6.30
C LYS A 24 1.85 -11.29 7.15
N LYS A 25 2.98 -11.80 6.65
CA LYS A 25 4.30 -11.69 7.28
C LYS A 25 5.38 -11.58 6.22
N GLY A 26 6.50 -10.93 6.56
CA GLY A 26 7.63 -10.78 5.65
C GLY A 26 7.44 -9.62 4.66
N PHE A 27 8.25 -9.63 3.59
CA PHE A 27 8.26 -8.56 2.60
C PHE A 27 7.03 -8.60 1.70
N ILE A 28 6.41 -7.45 1.50
CA ILE A 28 5.36 -7.24 0.50
C ILE A 28 5.78 -6.15 -0.48
N SER A 29 5.40 -6.35 -1.74
CA SER A 29 5.50 -5.36 -2.81
C SER A 29 4.16 -5.32 -3.54
N LYS A 30 3.52 -4.16 -3.60
CA LYS A 30 2.24 -3.96 -4.31
C LYS A 30 2.33 -2.73 -5.19
N THR A 31 1.78 -2.83 -6.40
CA THR A 31 1.77 -1.73 -7.37
C THR A 31 0.38 -1.13 -7.46
N VAL A 32 0.30 0.19 -7.39
CA VAL A 32 -0.87 0.97 -7.78
C VAL A 32 -0.58 1.57 -9.15
N VAL A 33 -1.37 1.22 -10.15
CA VAL A 33 -1.29 1.80 -11.49
C VAL A 33 -2.27 2.97 -11.56
N VAL A 34 -1.74 4.16 -11.82
CA VAL A 34 -2.53 5.37 -12.02
C VAL A 34 -2.63 5.63 -13.51
N LEU A 35 -3.82 5.48 -14.06
CA LEU A 35 -4.10 5.82 -15.46
C LEU A 35 -4.45 7.31 -15.54
N THR A 36 -3.85 8.01 -16.49
CA THR A 36 -4.00 9.45 -16.67
C THR A 36 -4.36 9.77 -18.12
N ASN A 37 -4.82 10.99 -18.34
CA ASN A 37 -5.00 11.58 -19.66
C ASN A 37 -3.79 12.43 -20.10
N ASP A 38 -2.65 12.34 -19.40
CA ASP A 38 -1.39 12.95 -19.84
C ASP A 38 -0.83 12.14 -21.02
N PRO A 39 -0.71 12.72 -22.23
CA PRO A 39 -0.22 11.99 -23.40
C PRO A 39 1.24 11.52 -23.26
N GLN A 40 2.04 12.15 -22.40
CA GLN A 40 3.42 11.76 -22.15
C GLN A 40 3.51 10.67 -21.07
N LYS A 41 2.58 10.65 -20.12
CA LYS A 41 2.56 9.72 -18.98
C LYS A 41 1.18 9.12 -18.75
N PRO A 42 0.65 8.32 -19.71
CA PRO A 42 -0.70 7.76 -19.62
C PRO A 42 -0.85 6.74 -18.49
N ALA A 43 0.25 6.18 -18.00
CA ALA A 43 0.28 5.31 -16.84
C ALA A 43 1.46 5.67 -15.92
N VAL A 44 1.18 5.77 -14.63
CA VAL A 44 2.19 5.97 -13.58
C VAL A 44 2.11 4.82 -12.57
N ASN A 45 3.22 4.13 -12.36
CA ASN A 45 3.30 3.00 -11.43
C ASN A 45 3.84 3.47 -10.08
N LEU A 46 3.02 3.37 -9.04
CA LEU A 46 3.41 3.65 -7.66
C LEU A 46 3.63 2.33 -6.92
N VAL A 47 4.86 2.07 -6.46
CA VAL A 47 5.21 0.80 -5.81
C VAL A 47 5.26 0.99 -4.29
N LEU A 48 4.45 0.22 -3.59
CA LEU A 48 4.37 0.15 -2.14
C LEU A 48 5.17 -1.07 -1.66
N LYS A 49 6.27 -0.83 -0.95
CA LYS A 49 7.09 -1.88 -0.33
C LYS A 49 6.99 -1.79 1.19
N ALA A 50 6.82 -2.92 1.86
CA ALA A 50 6.82 -2.98 3.32
C ALA A 50 7.36 -4.32 3.83
N LEU A 51 7.93 -4.31 5.04
CA LEU A 51 8.27 -5.50 5.81
C LEU A 51 7.27 -5.63 6.95
N ILE A 52 6.40 -6.64 6.89
CA ILE A 52 5.38 -6.90 7.90
C ILE A 52 6.00 -7.77 9.00
N LYS A 53 6.14 -7.17 10.19
CA LYS A 53 6.60 -7.85 11.40
C LYS A 53 5.41 -8.44 12.12
N VAL A 54 5.45 -9.75 12.39
CA VAL A 54 4.51 -10.38 13.33
C VAL A 54 5.16 -10.25 14.71
N PRO A 55 4.46 -9.71 15.73
CA PRO A 55 4.98 -9.81 17.08
C PRO A 55 5.19 -11.30 17.39
N PRO A 56 6.27 -11.67 18.11
CA PRO A 56 6.43 -13.05 18.53
C PRO A 56 5.15 -13.46 19.25
N SER A 57 4.48 -14.50 18.74
CA SER A 57 3.42 -15.17 19.47
C SER A 57 3.97 -15.39 20.87
N SER A 58 3.27 -14.98 21.91
CA SER A 58 3.51 -15.46 23.26
C SER A 58 3.62 -16.98 23.12
N MET A 59 4.85 -17.50 23.18
CA MET A 59 5.09 -18.93 23.29
C MET A 59 4.20 -19.33 24.44
N SER A 60 3.19 -20.15 24.15
CA SER A 60 2.45 -20.91 25.14
C SER A 60 3.48 -21.37 26.17
N GLN A 61 3.41 -20.78 27.35
CA GLN A 61 4.14 -21.24 28.52
C GLN A 61 3.90 -22.74 28.55
N PRO A 62 4.93 -23.60 28.44
CA PRO A 62 4.71 -25.02 28.59
C PRO A 62 4.04 -25.21 29.96
N ASP A 63 2.92 -25.93 29.99
CA ASP A 63 2.21 -26.26 31.22
C ASP A 63 3.24 -26.70 32.26
N SER A 64 3.35 -25.93 33.34
CA SER A 64 4.21 -26.29 34.47
C SER A 64 3.76 -27.65 35.01
N PRO A 65 4.70 -28.53 35.42
CA PRO A 65 4.38 -29.86 35.92
C PRO A 65 3.56 -29.84 37.22
#